data_AF-A0A6M0GFT5-F1
#
_entry.id   AF-A0A6M0GFT5-F1
#
_cell.length_a   1.000
_cell.length_b   1.000
_cell.length_c   1.000
_cell.angle_alpha   90.00
_cell.angle_beta   90.00
_cell.angle_gamma   90.00
#
_symmetry.space_group_name_H-M   'P 1'
#
loop_
_entity.id
_entity.type
_entity.pdbx_description
1 polymer ?
#
loop_
_entity_poly.entity_id
_entity_poly.type
_entity_poly.pdbx_seq_one_letter_code
_entity_poly.pdbx_strand_id
1 'polypeptide(L)'
;MTSILERVTKKVKHLVAQNEQSPQVESTTPISPEQALRRQIAWHYLSGKGIEIGALHSPLEVPPHAQVHYVDRLSVAELRKQYPELAEHELVEVDIIDDGETLPSMADASVDFVIANHMIEHCQDPIGTIEHHLRVLKPVRFCAKPESFAQL
;
A
#
# COMPACT_ATOMS: atom_id res chain seq x y z
N MET A 1 -16.14 -16.08 -29.69
CA MET A 1 -15.83 -14.80 -29.01
C MET A 1 -15.64 -15.08 -27.53
N THR A 2 -14.43 -15.47 -27.12
CA THR A 2 -14.07 -15.80 -25.73
C THR A 2 -14.24 -14.56 -24.85
N SER A 3 -14.98 -14.69 -23.74
CA SER A 3 -15.38 -13.54 -22.91
C SER A 3 -14.17 -12.92 -22.21
N ILE A 4 -14.24 -11.62 -21.90
CA ILE A 4 -13.20 -10.91 -21.14
C ILE A 4 -12.88 -11.66 -19.83
N LEU A 5 -13.89 -12.28 -19.22
CA LEU A 5 -13.78 -13.07 -18.00
C LEU A 5 -12.83 -14.26 -18.20
N GLU A 6 -12.95 -15.01 -19.30
CA GLU A 6 -12.09 -16.18 -19.57
C GLU A 6 -10.63 -15.78 -19.84
N ARG A 7 -10.40 -14.61 -20.43
CA ARG A 7 -9.05 -14.06 -20.65
C ARG A 7 -8.38 -13.67 -19.34
N VAL A 8 -9.13 -13.05 -18.42
CA VAL A 8 -8.65 -12.70 -17.09
C VAL A 8 -8.31 -13.96 -16.29
N THR A 9 -9.20 -14.95 -16.26
CA THR A 9 -8.98 -16.21 -15.52
C THR A 9 -7.78 -16.98 -16.05
N LYS A 10 -7.57 -17.00 -17.37
CA LYS A 10 -6.41 -17.66 -17.98
C LYS A 10 -5.10 -16.93 -17.67
N LYS A 11 -5.12 -15.60 -17.62
CA LYS A 11 -3.96 -14.78 -17.26
C LYS A 11 -3.58 -14.96 -15.78
N VAL A 12 -4.58 -15.01 -14.89
CA VAL A 12 -4.37 -15.31 -13.46
C VAL A 12 -3.76 -16.70 -13.28
N LYS A 13 -4.30 -17.74 -13.94
CA LYS A 13 -3.75 -19.10 -13.87
C LYS A 13 -2.32 -19.20 -14.41
N HIS A 14 -2.00 -18.45 -15.48
CA HIS A 14 -0.66 -18.44 -16.05
C HIS A 14 0.35 -17.74 -15.13
N LEU A 15 -0.04 -16.63 -14.50
CA LEU A 15 0.79 -15.91 -13.53
C LEU A 15 1.08 -16.77 -12.29
N VAL A 16 0.11 -17.58 -11.84
CA VAL A 16 0.29 -18.54 -10.73
C VAL A 16 1.29 -19.63 -11.11
N ALA A 17 1.25 -20.15 -12.34
CA ALA A 17 2.15 -21.22 -12.80
C ALA A 17 3.61 -20.78 -12.99
N GLN A 18 3.86 -19.48 -13.19
CA GLN A 18 5.21 -18.93 -13.35
C GLN A 18 5.91 -18.64 -12.00
N ASN A 19 5.21 -18.83 -10.89
CA ASN A 19 5.67 -18.48 -9.54
C ASN A 19 6.54 -19.57 -8.87
N GLU A 20 6.81 -20.69 -9.55
CA GLU A 20 7.64 -21.79 -9.00
C GLU A 20 9.15 -21.60 -9.22
N GLN A 21 9.59 -20.56 -9.94
CA GLN A 21 11.00 -20.40 -10.37
C GLN A 21 11.58 -19.02 -10.07
N SER A 22 11.52 -18.59 -8.81
CA SER A 22 12.33 -17.45 -8.33
C SER A 22 13.10 -17.82 -7.05
N PRO A 23 14.38 -17.41 -6.94
CA PRO A 23 15.25 -17.80 -5.84
C PRO A 23 14.77 -17.17 -4.52
N GLN A 24 14.66 -18.04 -3.52
CA GLN A 24 14.12 -17.77 -2.19
C GLN A 24 15.13 -16.96 -1.35
N VAL A 25 14.70 -15.82 -0.81
CA VAL A 25 15.34 -15.16 0.33
C VAL A 25 14.39 -15.34 1.52
N GLU A 26 14.91 -15.96 2.58
CA GLU A 26 14.18 -16.52 3.72
C GLU A 26 13.56 -15.44 4.63
N SER A 27 12.23 -15.45 4.74
CA SER A 27 11.49 -15.02 5.93
C SER A 27 10.46 -16.11 6.27
N THR A 28 10.55 -16.68 7.47
CA THR A 28 10.00 -17.99 7.86
C THR A 28 8.51 -18.04 8.21
N THR A 29 7.67 -17.15 7.68
CA THR A 29 6.21 -17.20 7.91
C THR A 29 5.49 -17.28 6.57
N PRO A 30 4.62 -18.28 6.33
CA PRO A 30 3.84 -18.32 5.11
C PRO A 30 2.94 -17.10 5.03
N ILE A 31 3.19 -16.26 4.01
CA ILE A 31 2.44 -15.04 3.71
C ILE A 31 0.97 -15.43 3.48
N SER A 32 0.03 -14.75 4.14
CA SER A 32 -1.39 -15.02 3.93
C SER A 32 -1.80 -14.67 2.48
N PRO A 33 -2.83 -15.31 1.89
CA PRO A 33 -3.31 -14.95 0.55
C PRO A 33 -3.66 -13.47 0.41
N GLU A 34 -4.17 -12.86 1.49
CA GLU A 34 -4.45 -11.43 1.55
C GLU A 34 -3.18 -10.59 1.49
N GLN A 35 -2.16 -10.91 2.29
CA GLN A 35 -0.88 -10.22 2.27
C GLN A 35 -0.19 -10.34 0.90
N ALA A 36 -0.26 -11.53 0.29
CA ALA A 36 0.27 -11.76 -1.05
C ALA A 36 -0.45 -10.90 -2.11
N LEU A 37 -1.78 -10.78 -2.02
CA LEU A 37 -2.56 -9.94 -2.93
C LEU A 37 -2.24 -8.45 -2.73
N ARG A 38 -2.16 -7.97 -1.48
CA ARG A 38 -1.79 -6.58 -1.18
C ARG A 38 -0.42 -6.24 -1.74
N ARG A 39 0.56 -7.13 -1.54
CA ARG A 39 1.90 -7.00 -2.12
C ARG A 39 1.87 -6.95 -3.64
N GLN A 40 1.07 -7.79 -4.30
CA GLN A 40 0.94 -7.77 -5.76
C GLN A 40 0.32 -6.45 -6.27
N ILE A 41 -0.70 -5.94 -5.60
CA ILE A 41 -1.32 -4.64 -5.91
C ILE A 41 -0.28 -3.53 -5.70
N ALA A 42 0.42 -3.54 -4.56
CA ALA A 42 1.47 -2.58 -4.25
C ALA A 42 2.52 -2.53 -5.36
N TRP A 43 2.98 -3.70 -5.82
CA TRP A 43 3.99 -3.83 -6.87
C TRP A 43 3.56 -3.26 -8.23
N HIS A 44 2.26 -3.21 -8.50
CA HIS A 44 1.72 -2.73 -9.77
C HIS A 44 1.42 -1.23 -9.77
N TYR A 45 1.02 -0.68 -8.62
CA TYR A 45 0.46 0.67 -8.54
C TYR A 45 1.31 1.66 -7.74
N LEU A 46 2.16 1.19 -6.81
CA LEU A 46 2.94 2.09 -5.97
C LEU A 46 4.30 2.39 -6.58
N SER A 47 4.59 3.68 -6.72
CA SER A 47 5.86 4.20 -7.22
C SER A 47 6.05 5.63 -6.73
N GLY A 48 7.30 6.06 -6.53
CA GLY A 48 7.60 7.40 -6.02
C GLY A 48 7.56 7.46 -4.49
N LYS A 49 7.11 8.58 -3.93
CA LYS A 49 7.11 8.84 -2.48
C LYS A 49 5.68 8.91 -1.96
N GLY A 50 5.35 8.09 -0.98
CA GLY A 50 4.03 8.06 -0.36
C GLY A 50 4.08 7.91 1.14
N ILE A 51 2.89 7.78 1.72
CA ILE A 51 2.71 7.57 3.15
C ILE A 51 1.99 6.26 3.42
N GLU A 52 2.25 5.68 4.59
CA GLU A 52 1.43 4.63 5.18
C GLU A 52 0.94 5.09 6.56
N ILE A 53 -0.39 5.09 6.73
CA ILE A 53 -1.05 5.56 7.94
C ILE A 53 -1.32 4.34 8.84
N GLY A 54 -0.85 4.38 10.08
CA GLY A 54 -1.11 3.34 11.07
C GLY A 54 -0.42 1.99 10.80
N ALA A 55 0.78 2.00 10.21
CA ALA A 55 1.53 0.79 9.85
C ALA A 55 1.85 -0.13 11.05
N LEU A 56 2.11 0.45 12.23
CA LEU A 56 2.46 -0.26 13.47
C LEU A 56 3.53 -1.35 13.23
N HIS A 57 3.20 -2.62 13.50
CA HIS A 57 4.11 -3.76 13.37
C HIS A 57 3.98 -4.51 12.03
N SER A 58 3.06 -4.11 11.16
CA SER A 58 2.73 -4.83 9.94
C SER A 58 2.66 -3.89 8.74
N PRO A 59 3.76 -3.16 8.42
CA PRO A 59 3.80 -2.29 7.25
C PRO A 59 3.57 -3.09 5.96
N LEU A 60 2.98 -2.46 4.95
CA LEU A 60 2.82 -3.05 3.64
C LEU A 60 4.19 -3.21 2.97
N GLU A 61 4.49 -4.43 2.49
CA GLU A 61 5.66 -4.63 1.63
C GLU A 61 5.45 -3.92 0.28
N VAL A 62 6.29 -2.90 0.03
CA VAL A 62 6.25 -2.07 -1.19
C VAL A 62 7.41 -2.38 -2.13
N PRO A 63 7.30 -2.05 -3.44
CA PRO A 63 8.42 -2.22 -4.35
C PRO A 63 9.62 -1.32 -4.03
N PRO A 64 10.86 -1.72 -4.39
CA PRO A 64 12.08 -0.94 -4.12
C PRO A 64 12.12 0.47 -4.70
N HIS A 65 11.24 0.76 -5.67
CA HIS A 65 11.11 2.08 -6.30
C HIS A 65 10.00 2.95 -5.67
N ALA A 66 9.37 2.45 -4.61
CA ALA A 66 8.46 3.20 -3.76
C ALA A 66 9.13 3.47 -2.40
N GLN A 67 9.03 4.71 -1.94
CA GLN A 67 9.48 5.14 -0.62
C GLN A 67 8.26 5.48 0.24
N VAL A 68 8.19 4.91 1.44
CA VAL A 68 7.09 5.11 2.38
C VAL A 68 7.59 5.92 3.57
N HIS A 69 6.83 6.94 3.96
CA HIS A 69 6.93 7.57 5.28
C HIS A 69 5.75 7.13 6.14
N TYR A 70 5.99 6.86 7.41
CA TYR A 70 4.98 6.36 8.33
C TYR A 70 4.31 7.49 9.09
N VAL A 71 2.98 7.50 9.05
CA VAL A 71 2.13 8.48 9.73
C VAL A 71 1.36 7.78 10.84
N ASP A 72 1.40 8.33 12.04
CA ASP A 72 0.54 7.92 13.14
C ASP A 72 0.19 9.13 14.01
N ARG A 73 -0.88 9.06 14.79
CA ARG A 73 -1.27 10.12 15.72
C ARG A 73 -0.39 10.18 16.97
N LEU A 74 0.44 9.15 17.21
CA LEU A 74 1.29 9.01 18.38
C LEU A 74 2.71 8.62 17.99
N SER A 75 3.69 9.01 18.82
CA SER A 75 5.06 8.48 18.70
C SER A 75 5.12 6.98 19.06
N VAL A 76 6.17 6.28 18.61
CA VAL A 76 6.39 4.86 18.98
C VAL A 76 6.34 4.65 20.50
N ALA A 77 6.93 5.56 21.29
CA ALA A 77 6.93 5.47 22.74
C ALA A 77 5.53 5.54 23.35
N GLU A 78 4.61 6.30 22.74
CA GLU A 78 3.22 6.40 23.17
C GLU A 78 2.39 5.21 22.66
N LEU A 79 2.63 4.77 21.41
CA LEU A 79 2.01 3.58 20.83
C LEU A 79 2.30 2.33 21.66
N ARG A 80 3.53 2.18 22.18
CA ARG A 80 3.90 1.07 23.09
C ARG A 80 3.10 1.07 24.39
N LYS A 81 2.69 2.24 24.89
CA LYS A 81 1.83 2.34 26.08
C LYS A 81 0.38 2.01 25.75
N GLN A 82 -0.06 2.40 24.55
CA GLN A 82 -1.43 2.19 24.11
C GLN A 82 -1.71 0.74 23.70
N TYR A 83 -0.73 0.07 23.09
CA TYR A 83 -0.82 -1.30 22.59
C TYR A 83 0.21 -2.21 23.28
N PRO A 84 0.08 -2.45 24.60
CA PRO A 84 1.02 -3.31 25.34
C PRO A 84 1.03 -4.75 24.81
N GLU A 85 -0.05 -5.22 24.16
CA GLU A 85 -0.13 -6.52 23.50
C GLU A 85 0.83 -6.66 22.31
N LEU A 86 1.29 -5.55 21.73
CA LEU A 86 2.27 -5.55 20.65
C LEU A 86 3.72 -5.49 21.15
N ALA A 87 3.97 -5.64 22.46
CA ALA A 87 5.31 -5.49 23.04
C ALA A 87 6.38 -6.40 22.42
N GLU A 88 5.99 -7.57 21.92
CA GLU A 88 6.92 -8.54 21.28
C GLU A 88 7.20 -8.23 19.80
N HIS A 89 6.42 -7.34 19.18
CA HIS A 89 6.58 -6.98 17.78
C HIS A 89 7.41 -5.71 17.64
N GLU A 90 8.22 -5.62 16.59
CA GLU A 90 8.87 -4.37 16.20
C GLU A 90 7.83 -3.43 15.58
N LEU A 91 7.80 -2.16 16.01
CA LEU A 91 6.98 -1.13 15.38
C LEU A 91 7.86 -0.33 14.44
N VAL A 92 7.31 0.08 13.30
CA VAL A 92 7.99 1.06 12.46
C VAL A 92 8.13 2.39 13.20
N GLU A 93 9.24 3.08 12.96
CA GLU A 93 9.42 4.44 13.45
C GLU A 93 8.44 5.38 12.74
N VAL A 94 7.81 6.27 13.52
CA VAL A 94 6.83 7.23 13.00
C VAL A 94 7.58 8.45 12.48
N ASP A 95 7.51 8.69 11.17
CA ASP A 95 8.15 9.83 10.52
C ASP A 95 7.35 11.12 10.72
N ILE A 96 6.02 11.02 10.78
CA ILE A 96 5.10 12.15 10.84
C ILE A 96 4.03 11.87 11.89
N ILE A 97 3.99 12.71 12.94
CA ILE A 97 2.91 12.65 13.93
C ILE A 97 1.76 13.53 13.45
N ASP A 98 0.67 12.92 12.98
CA ASP A 98 -0.49 13.64 12.43
C ASP A 98 -1.79 12.86 12.61
N ASP A 99 -2.93 13.54 12.47
CA ASP A 99 -4.24 12.89 12.42
C ASP A 99 -4.42 12.18 11.08
N GLY A 100 -4.49 10.85 11.12
CA GLY A 100 -4.69 10.02 9.94
C GLY A 100 -5.97 10.32 9.17
N GLU A 101 -7.05 10.78 9.81
CA GLU A 101 -8.33 11.08 9.11
C GLU A 101 -8.27 12.39 8.31
N THR A 102 -7.50 13.38 8.78
CA THR A 102 -7.55 14.75 8.27
C THR A 102 -6.25 15.23 7.60
N LEU A 103 -5.10 14.67 8.01
CA LEU A 103 -3.75 14.99 7.53
C LEU A 103 -3.47 16.52 7.46
N PRO A 104 -3.73 17.30 8.52
CA PRO A 104 -3.66 18.76 8.50
C PRO A 104 -2.24 19.29 8.30
N SER A 105 -1.20 18.53 8.65
CA SER A 105 0.18 18.95 8.43
C SER A 105 0.64 18.77 6.98
N MET A 106 -0.10 17.99 6.19
CA MET A 106 0.28 17.62 4.84
C MET A 106 -0.29 18.57 3.78
N ALA A 107 0.59 19.06 2.92
CA ALA A 107 0.20 19.88 1.78
C ALA A 107 -0.57 19.06 0.72
N ASP A 108 -1.45 19.76 -0.01
CA ASP A 108 -2.18 19.20 -1.14
C ASP A 108 -1.22 18.72 -2.24
N ALA A 109 -1.57 17.63 -2.92
CA ALA A 109 -0.78 17.05 -4.00
C ALA A 109 0.71 16.86 -3.67
N SER A 110 1.03 16.46 -2.44
CA SER A 110 2.39 16.30 -1.94
C SER A 110 2.95 14.89 -2.08
N VAL A 111 2.09 13.86 -2.12
CA VAL A 111 2.48 12.45 -2.16
C VAL A 111 2.01 11.74 -3.43
N ASP A 112 2.77 10.74 -3.87
CA ASP A 112 2.45 9.91 -5.03
C ASP A 112 1.45 8.79 -4.70
N PHE A 113 1.39 8.35 -3.44
CA PHE A 113 0.43 7.34 -2.96
C PHE A 113 0.15 7.47 -1.46
N VAL A 114 -0.97 6.89 -1.02
CA VAL A 114 -1.41 6.77 0.39
C VAL A 114 -1.80 5.31 0.63
N ILE A 115 -1.24 4.70 1.68
CA ILE A 115 -1.63 3.37 2.17
C ILE A 115 -2.36 3.57 3.50
N ALA A 116 -3.58 3.03 3.61
CA ALA A 116 -4.43 3.11 4.80
C ALA A 116 -5.05 1.75 5.11
N ASN A 117 -4.19 0.72 5.20
CA ASN A 117 -4.61 -0.64 5.50
C ASN A 117 -5.19 -0.71 6.91
N HIS A 118 -6.38 -1.29 7.04
CA HIS A 118 -7.06 -1.46 8.32
C HIS A 118 -7.32 -0.19 9.13
N MET A 119 -7.40 0.95 8.44
CA MET A 119 -7.58 2.27 9.08
C MET A 119 -8.96 2.86 8.77
N ILE A 120 -9.40 2.79 7.51
CA ILE A 120 -10.63 3.44 7.04
C ILE A 120 -11.87 2.88 7.78
N GLU A 121 -11.88 1.60 8.15
CA GLU A 121 -12.98 0.98 8.90
C GLU A 121 -13.15 1.51 10.34
N HIS A 122 -12.14 2.19 10.87
CA HIS A 122 -12.14 2.76 12.21
C HIS A 122 -12.34 4.28 12.24
N CYS A 123 -12.45 4.92 11.06
CA CYS A 123 -12.63 6.36 10.93
C CYS A 123 -14.03 6.79 11.36
N GLN A 124 -14.13 7.96 11.99
CA GLN A 124 -15.43 8.55 12.36
C GLN A 124 -16.16 9.07 11.12
N ASP A 125 -15.43 9.66 10.17
CA ASP A 125 -15.95 10.06 8.86
C ASP A 125 -15.12 9.42 7.74
N PRO A 126 -15.44 8.17 7.33
CA PRO A 126 -14.69 7.49 6.27
C PRO A 126 -14.74 8.21 4.93
N ILE A 127 -15.82 8.93 4.62
CA ILE A 127 -15.95 9.66 3.35
C ILE A 127 -15.04 10.88 3.39
N GLY A 128 -15.12 11.69 4.45
CA GLY A 128 -14.22 12.84 4.65
C GLY A 128 -12.75 12.40 4.70
N THR A 129 -12.45 11.26 5.32
CA THR A 129 -11.11 10.67 5.33
C THR A 129 -10.60 10.39 3.91
N ILE A 130 -11.41 9.75 3.07
CA ILE A 130 -11.06 9.50 1.66
C ILE A 130 -10.85 10.82 0.92
N GLU A 131 -11.66 11.85 1.17
CA GLU A 131 -11.47 13.18 0.56
C GLU A 131 -10.12 13.81 0.96
N HIS A 132 -9.73 13.73 2.24
CA HIS A 132 -8.43 14.23 2.70
C HIS A 132 -7.26 13.42 2.14
N HIS A 133 -7.40 12.10 2.00
CA HIS A 133 -6.38 11.27 1.35
C HIS A 133 -6.23 11.63 -0.14
N LEU A 134 -7.34 11.86 -0.85
CA LEU A 134 -7.33 12.31 -2.23
C LEU A 134 -6.74 13.72 -2.39
N ARG A 135 -6.94 14.61 -1.42
CA ARG A 135 -6.36 15.95 -1.39
C ARG A 135 -4.83 15.93 -1.37
N VAL A 136 -4.20 15.07 -0.57
CA VAL A 136 -2.73 15.00 -0.47
C VAL A 136 -2.10 14.26 -1.65
N LEU A 137 -2.87 13.45 -2.38
CA LEU A 137 -2.40 12.74 -3.57
C LEU A 137 -2.14 13.68 -4.74
N LYS A 138 -0.99 13.50 -5.39
CA LYS A 138 -0.71 14.14 -6.67
C LYS A 138 -1.73 13.68 -7.72
N PRO A 139 -2.12 14.56 -8.67
CA PRO A 139 -3.03 14.19 -9.74
C PRO A 139 -2.51 12.99 -10.53
N VAL A 140 -3.36 11.97 -10.67
CA VAL A 140 -3.03 10.76 -11.43
C VAL A 140 -2.89 11.13 -12.90
N ARG A 141 -1.67 11.01 -13.44
CA ARG A 141 -1.44 11.20 -14.88
C ARG A 141 -1.77 9.90 -15.61
N PHE A 142 -2.96 9.82 -16.17
CA PHE A 142 -3.30 8.76 -17.11
C PHE A 142 -2.54 8.98 -18.42
N CYS A 143 -1.42 8.28 -18.60
CA CYS A 143 -0.75 8.18 -19.90
C CYS A 143 -1.09 6.82 -20.51
N ALA A 144 -2.08 6.77 -21.40
CA ALA A 144 -2.26 5.62 -22.26
C ALA A 144 -0.99 5.48 -23.12
N LYS A 145 -0.19 4.44 -22.89
CA LYS A 145 0.85 4.08 -23.86
C LYS A 145 0.12 3.64 -25.12
N PRO A 146 0.27 4.33 -26.27
CA PRO A 146 -0.22 3.77 -27.51
C PRO A 146 0.51 2.44 -27.72
N GLU A 147 -0.23 1.36 -27.95
CA GLU A 147 0.35 0.12 -28.42
C GLU A 147 1.06 0.44 -29.74
N SER A 148 2.39 0.39 -29.73
CA SER A 148 3.15 0.43 -30.97
C SER A 148 2.77 -0.82 -31.75
N PHE A 149 1.93 -0.64 -32.78
CA PHE A 149 1.83 -1.59 -33.87
C PHE A 149 3.23 -1.72 -34.48
N ALA A 150 3.96 -2.76 -34.08
CA ALA A 150 5.09 -3.23 -34.86
C ALA A 150 4.50 -3.77 -36.17
N GLN A 151 4.54 -2.95 -37.21
CA GLN A 151 4.57 -3.43 -38.58
C GLN A 151 5.88 -4.22 -38.73
N LEU A 152 5.79 -5.52 -39.00
CA LEU A 152 6.51 -6.28 -40.04
C LEU A 152 6.02 -7.73 -40.01
#